data_AF-A0A352WX51-F1
#
_entry.id   AF-A0A352WX51-F1
#
_cell.length_a   1.000
_cell.length_b   1.000
_cell.length_c   1.000
_cell.angle_alpha   90.00
_cell.angle_beta   90.00
_cell.angle_gamma   90.00
#
_symmetry.space_group_name_H-M   'P 1'
#
loop_
_entity.id
_entity.type
_entity.pdbx_description
1 polymer ?
#
loop_
_entity_poly.entity_id
_entity_poly.type
_entity_poly.pdbx_seq_one_letter_code
_entity_poly.pdbx_strand_id
1 'polypeptide(L)'
;MDTSLNIATIDPNFQIQSNIQEEALVSYDVRKAPFRVYGLHDYQNQFVFRRVPAAVAKATGEPLERLSLHTAGGRVRFKTNSPYIAL
;
A
#
# COMPACT_ATOMS: atom_id res chain seq x y z
N MET A 1 -8.47 27.99 -20.10
CA MET A 1 -8.63 26.74 -20.88
C MET A 1 -8.23 25.62 -19.94
N ASP A 2 -9.19 24.97 -19.31
CA ASP A 2 -8.95 23.81 -18.44
C ASP A 2 -8.69 22.60 -19.35
N THR A 3 -7.46 22.11 -19.36
CA THR A 3 -7.00 20.95 -20.12
C THR A 3 -6.81 19.72 -19.22
N SER A 4 -7.61 19.57 -18.18
CA SER A 4 -7.65 18.32 -17.42
C SER A 4 -8.51 17.28 -18.17
N LEU A 5 -7.87 16.51 -19.03
CA LEU A 5 -8.47 15.32 -19.65
C LEU A 5 -8.80 14.32 -18.54
N ASN A 6 -10.09 14.16 -18.22
CA ASN A 6 -10.52 13.22 -17.20
C ASN A 6 -10.45 11.78 -17.74
N ILE A 7 -9.55 10.96 -17.21
CA ILE A 7 -9.36 9.57 -17.67
C ILE A 7 -10.65 8.73 -17.58
N ALA A 8 -11.53 9.02 -16.61
CA ALA A 8 -12.77 8.28 -16.41
C ALA A 8 -13.81 8.52 -17.54
N THR A 9 -13.67 9.60 -18.32
CA THR A 9 -14.53 9.85 -19.49
C THR A 9 -14.01 9.20 -20.77
N ILE A 10 -12.74 8.76 -20.75
CA ILE A 10 -12.05 8.18 -21.91
C ILE A 10 -12.04 6.65 -21.82
N ASP A 11 -11.78 6.12 -20.63
CA ASP A 11 -11.73 4.68 -20.37
C ASP A 11 -12.71 4.31 -19.26
N PRO A 12 -13.79 3.56 -19.59
CA PRO A 12 -14.76 3.07 -18.61
C PRO A 12 -14.16 2.28 -17.45
N ASN A 13 -13.00 1.63 -17.63
CA ASN A 13 -12.33 0.88 -16.55
C ASN A 13 -11.80 1.79 -15.44
N PHE A 14 -11.67 3.10 -15.70
CA PHE A 14 -11.25 4.11 -14.72
C PHE A 14 -12.42 4.85 -14.06
N GLN A 15 -13.68 4.47 -14.35
CA GLN A 15 -14.82 5.03 -13.65
C GLN A 15 -14.90 4.47 -12.23
N ILE A 16 -14.72 5.34 -11.23
CA ILE A 16 -14.86 4.97 -9.82
C ILE A 16 -16.33 5.10 -9.43
N GLN A 17 -17.07 3.99 -9.48
CA GLN A 17 -18.43 3.90 -8.93
C GLN A 17 -18.36 3.39 -7.49
N SER A 18 -18.02 4.28 -6.56
CA SER A 18 -17.95 3.99 -5.12
C SER A 18 -19.23 4.44 -4.44
N ASN A 19 -19.85 3.56 -3.65
CA ASN A 19 -20.91 3.93 -2.69
C ASN A 19 -20.39 3.98 -1.24
N ILE A 20 -19.07 4.12 -1.07
CA ILE A 20 -18.44 4.25 0.25
C ILE A 20 -18.67 5.67 0.74
N GLN A 21 -19.29 5.82 1.91
CA GLN A 21 -19.44 7.10 2.59
C GLN A 21 -18.18 7.36 3.44
N GLU A 22 -17.44 8.41 3.12
CA GLU A 22 -16.14 8.70 3.77
C GLU A 22 -16.28 8.94 5.28
N GLU A 23 -17.39 9.52 5.72
CA GLU A 23 -17.67 9.83 7.13
C GLU A 23 -17.82 8.57 8.01
N ALA A 24 -18.07 7.41 7.41
CA ALA A 24 -18.19 6.13 8.09
C ALA A 24 -16.86 5.35 8.15
N LEU A 25 -15.77 5.88 7.60
CA LEU A 25 -14.47 5.21 7.58
C LEU A 25 -13.69 5.44 8.88
N VAL A 26 -13.02 4.38 9.32
CA VAL A 26 -12.07 4.44 10.43
C VAL A 26 -10.69 4.10 9.89
N SER A 27 -9.75 5.03 10.05
CA SER A 27 -8.36 4.83 9.63
C SER A 27 -7.59 4.02 10.68
N TYR A 28 -6.84 3.02 10.23
CA TYR A 28 -5.97 2.21 11.08
C TYR A 28 -4.53 2.21 10.57
N ASP A 29 -3.59 2.10 11.50
CA ASP A 29 -2.19 1.85 11.18
C ASP A 29 -1.97 0.34 10.95
N VAL A 30 -1.55 -0.03 9.74
CA VAL A 30 -1.26 -1.42 9.34
C VAL A 30 -0.14 -2.07 10.16
N ARG A 31 0.65 -1.29 10.89
CA ARG A 31 1.71 -1.80 11.78
C ARG A 31 1.18 -2.28 13.13
N LYS A 32 -0.06 -1.93 13.47
CA LYS A 32 -0.71 -2.26 14.75
C LYS A 32 -1.69 -3.41 14.58
N ALA A 33 -2.02 -4.07 15.69
CA ALA A 33 -3.11 -5.05 15.71
C ALA A 33 -4.42 -4.39 15.20
N PRO A 34 -5.27 -5.11 14.45
CA PRO A 34 -5.25 -6.55 14.18
C PRO A 34 -4.45 -6.96 12.92
N PHE A 35 -3.74 -6.02 12.29
CA PHE A 35 -3.03 -6.29 11.05
C PHE A 35 -1.74 -7.08 11.29
N ARG A 36 -1.48 -8.03 10.39
CA ARG A 36 -0.20 -8.72 10.27
C ARG A 36 0.33 -8.56 8.87
N VAL A 37 1.55 -8.08 8.74
CA VAL A 37 2.23 -7.93 7.45
C VAL A 37 3.24 -9.05 7.29
N TYR A 38 3.26 -9.67 6.10
CA TYR A 38 4.18 -10.74 5.74
C TYR A 38 4.99 -10.36 4.51
N GLY A 39 6.18 -10.93 4.37
CA GLY A 39 7.05 -10.73 3.21
C GLY A 39 7.81 -9.39 3.19
N LEU A 40 7.70 -8.60 4.26
CA LEU A 40 8.38 -7.33 4.42
C LEU A 40 9.25 -7.35 5.69
N HIS A 41 10.48 -6.88 5.56
CA HIS A 41 11.47 -6.83 6.62
C HIS A 41 11.11 -5.74 7.63
N ASP A 42 11.09 -6.11 8.91
CA ASP A 42 10.97 -5.22 10.07
C ASP A 42 9.87 -4.13 9.94
N TYR A 43 8.74 -4.52 9.35
CA TYR A 43 7.68 -3.59 8.95
C TYR A 43 7.07 -2.78 10.11
N GLN A 44 7.22 -3.27 11.34
CA GLN A 44 6.68 -2.63 12.55
C GLN A 44 7.58 -1.52 13.07
N ASN A 45 8.90 -1.66 12.95
CA ASN A 45 9.85 -0.73 13.54
C ASN A 45 10.48 0.20 12.50
N GLN A 46 10.27 -0.07 11.20
CA GLN A 46 10.75 0.76 10.10
C GLN A 46 9.61 1.60 9.51
N PHE A 47 9.91 2.86 9.24
CA PHE A 47 8.99 3.74 8.50
C PHE A 47 8.79 3.23 7.06
N VAL A 48 9.88 2.82 6.40
CA VAL A 48 9.87 2.37 5.00
C VAL A 48 9.65 0.86 4.92
N PHE A 49 8.64 0.43 4.17
CA PHE A 49 8.45 -0.98 3.86
C PHE A 49 9.52 -1.45 2.87
N ARG A 50 10.26 -2.51 3.23
CA ARG A 50 11.32 -3.10 2.41
C ARG A 50 11.24 -4.61 2.45
N ARG A 51 11.77 -5.28 1.43
CA ARG A 51 11.85 -6.75 1.42
C ARG A 51 13.07 -7.29 2.17
N VAL A 52 14.12 -6.49 2.31
CA VAL A 52 15.40 -6.87 2.92
C VAL A 52 15.95 -5.72 3.78
N PRO A 53 16.88 -5.99 4.73
CA PRO A 53 17.52 -4.93 5.50
C PRO A 53 18.21 -3.89 4.60
N ALA A 54 18.09 -2.62 4.96
CA ALA A 54 18.66 -1.52 4.17
C ALA A 54 20.18 -1.64 3.99
N ALA A 55 20.90 -2.05 5.05
CA ALA A 55 22.34 -2.27 5.00
C ALA A 55 22.74 -3.36 4.00
N VAL A 56 21.97 -4.46 3.92
CA VAL A 56 22.21 -5.56 2.97
C VAL A 56 21.96 -5.11 1.54
N ALA A 57 20.86 -4.37 1.31
CA ALA A 57 20.55 -3.86 -0.02
C ALA A 57 21.63 -2.89 -0.52
N LYS A 58 22.04 -1.93 0.33
CA LYS A 58 23.09 -0.96 0.03
C LYS A 58 24.44 -1.61 -0.27
N ALA A 59 24.81 -2.64 0.51
CA ALA A 59 26.07 -3.36 0.30
C ALA A 59 26.12 -4.13 -1.03
N THR A 60 24.97 -4.52 -1.58
CA THR A 60 24.89 -5.21 -2.88
C THR A 60 24.94 -4.24 -4.06
N GLY A 61 24.51 -3.00 -3.84
CA GLY A 61 24.62 -1.91 -4.81
C GLY A 61 23.32 -1.15 -5.02
N GLU A 62 23.44 0.02 -5.65
CA GLU A 62 22.35 0.95 -5.89
C GLU A 62 21.11 0.31 -6.56
N PRO A 63 21.23 -0.56 -7.57
CA PRO A 63 20.05 -1.17 -8.18
C PRO A 63 19.24 -2.01 -7.19
N LEU A 64 19.91 -2.77 -6.31
CA LEU A 64 19.21 -3.57 -5.31
C LEU A 64 18.64 -2.70 -4.20
N GLU A 65 19.35 -1.64 -3.80
CA GLU A 65 18.81 -0.66 -2.84
C GLU A 65 17.46 -0.12 -3.31
N ARG A 66 17.35 0.27 -4.58
CA ARG A 66 16.09 0.72 -5.18
C ARG A 66 15.05 -0.40 -5.26
N LEU A 67 15.43 -1.58 -5.73
CA LEU A 67 14.50 -2.73 -5.85
C LEU A 67 14.05 -3.30 -4.50
N SER A 68 14.78 -3.02 -3.41
CA SER A 68 14.41 -3.43 -2.05
C SER A 68 13.12 -2.75 -1.57
N LEU A 69 12.80 -1.57 -2.12
CA LEU A 69 11.61 -0.78 -1.82
C LEU A 69 10.34 -1.31 -2.49
N HIS A 70 10.47 -2.16 -3.53
CA HIS A 70 9.32 -2.76 -4.19
C HIS A 70 8.73 -3.81 -3.25
N THR A 71 7.45 -3.68 -2.90
CA THR A 71 6.75 -4.53 -1.93
C THR A 71 6.25 -5.86 -2.51
N ALA A 72 6.86 -6.33 -3.61
CA ALA A 72 6.47 -7.57 -4.29
C ALA A 72 6.46 -8.77 -3.33
N GLY A 73 5.33 -9.48 -3.26
CA GLY A 73 5.11 -10.59 -2.32
C GLY A 73 4.74 -10.17 -0.89
N GLY A 74 4.79 -8.88 -0.59
CA GLY A 74 4.26 -8.30 0.64
C GLY A 74 2.75 -8.45 0.70
N ARG A 75 2.21 -8.82 1.87
CA ARG A 75 0.77 -8.94 2.07
C ARG A 75 0.35 -8.51 3.47
N VAL A 76 -0.80 -7.85 3.54
CA VAL A 76 -1.48 -7.50 4.80
C VAL A 76 -2.57 -8.53 5.05
N ARG A 77 -2.64 -9.07 6.27
CA ARG A 77 -3.69 -9.99 6.69
C ARG A 77 -4.38 -9.46 7.94
N PHE A 78 -5.69 -9.39 7.87
CA PHE A 78 -6.58 -9.03 8.98
C PHE A 78 -7.94 -9.68 8.76
N LYS A 79 -8.79 -9.65 9.80
CA LYS A 79 -10.18 -10.09 9.72
C LYS A 79 -11.05 -8.91 10.17
N THR A 80 -12.10 -8.63 9.42
CA THR A 80 -13.07 -7.59 9.74
C THR A 80 -14.48 -8.08 9.43
N ASN A 81 -15.47 -7.52 10.09
CA ASN A 81 -16.88 -7.63 9.74
C ASN A 81 -17.37 -6.41 8.95
N SER A 82 -16.49 -5.45 8.65
CA SER A 82 -16.80 -4.31 7.79
C SER A 82 -17.22 -4.78 6.40
N PRO A 83 -18.32 -4.24 5.84
CA PRO A 83 -18.77 -4.60 4.48
C PRO A 83 -17.90 -4.00 3.38
N TYR A 84 -17.01 -3.06 3.69
CA TYR A 84 -16.06 -2.45 2.76
C TYR A 84 -14.70 -2.20 3.40
N ILE A 85 -13.69 -2.07 2.55
CA ILE A 85 -12.30 -1.76 2.90
C ILE A 85 -11.85 -0.61 1.99
N ALA A 86 -11.22 0.41 2.57
CA ALA A 86 -10.53 1.48 1.86
C ALA A 86 -9.05 1.47 2.28
N LEU A 87 -8.14 1.73 1.35
CA LEU A 87 -6.68 1.67 1.52
C LEU A 87 -6.01 2.89 0.90
#